data_AF-A0A1L3ZA87-F1
#
_entry.id   AF-A0A1L3ZA87-F1
#
_cell.length_a   1.000
_cell.length_b   1.000
_cell.length_c   1.000
_cell.angle_alpha   90.00
_cell.angle_beta   90.00
_cell.angle_gamma   90.00
#
_symmetry.space_group_name_H-M   'P 1'
#
loop_
_entity.id
_entity.type
_entity.pdbx_description
1 polymer ?
#
loop_
_entity_poly.entity_id
_entity_poly.type
_entity_poly.pdbx_seq_one_letter_code
_entity_poly.pdbx_strand_id
1 'polypeptide(L)'
;MTETAEIVVGPGETPLYIVALARSPTIWRVTGDAKRVTRFVAMSPAKAAGVIGLPKDAVTLLPGTNCISNRLTDRPSAAQATAVAFEDAIGSPVRGMIDSPRVSMKLPSDATAPEKTPGKRTAVLPPPMPPRWDEDPLKSLRSRRPGGLVEIDAASVVASADVAPYEVPPLEFGLMKLLQDGSIEANGRQFYTIRKPIARLPAGLGKGNFYIFDLAPGIEPPSNLFNRPRLPPLPTSRP
;
A
#
# COMPACT_ATOMS: atom_id res chain seq x y z
N MET A 1 -6.78 1.73 -1.02
CA MET A 1 -5.58 2.39 -0.47
C MET A 1 -4.41 1.97 -1.32
N THR A 2 -3.48 2.88 -1.56
CA THR A 2 -2.26 2.63 -2.33
C THR A 2 -1.12 2.25 -1.38
N GLU A 3 -0.39 1.19 -1.70
CA GLU A 3 0.83 0.76 -1.01
C GLU A 3 2.07 1.14 -1.80
N THR A 4 3.25 1.03 -1.17
CA THR A 4 4.54 1.25 -1.83
C THR A 4 5.47 0.07 -1.60
N ALA A 5 6.26 -0.26 -2.60
CA ALA A 5 7.33 -1.24 -2.53
C ALA A 5 8.63 -0.63 -3.08
N GLU A 6 9.78 -0.99 -2.52
CA GLU A 6 11.08 -0.47 -2.96
C GLU A 6 12.00 -1.57 -3.47
N ILE A 7 12.60 -1.32 -4.64
CA ILE A 7 13.61 -2.16 -5.28
C ILE A 7 14.85 -1.29 -5.51
N VAL A 8 15.89 -1.54 -4.71
CA VAL A 8 17.18 -0.89 -4.83
C VAL A 8 18.06 -1.72 -5.74
N VAL A 9 18.31 -1.24 -6.95
CA VAL A 9 19.15 -1.92 -7.94
C VAL A 9 20.62 -1.63 -7.63
N GLY A 10 21.40 -2.67 -7.36
CA GLY A 10 22.85 -2.57 -7.18
C GLY A 10 23.56 -2.22 -8.49
N PRO A 11 24.76 -1.64 -8.42
CA PRO A 11 25.55 -1.31 -9.61
C PRO A 11 25.90 -2.57 -10.41
N GLY A 12 25.93 -2.47 -11.73
CA GLY A 12 26.33 -3.56 -12.62
C GLY A 12 26.01 -3.30 -14.09
N GLU A 13 26.56 -4.13 -14.97
CA GLU A 13 26.43 -3.96 -16.42
C GLU A 13 25.31 -4.82 -17.03
N THR A 14 24.86 -5.86 -16.32
CA THR A 14 23.84 -6.78 -16.83
C THR A 14 22.46 -6.10 -16.84
N PRO A 15 21.79 -6.01 -18.01
CA PRO A 15 20.41 -5.54 -18.12
C PRO A 15 19.44 -6.42 -17.34
N LEU A 16 18.41 -5.79 -16.76
CA LEU A 16 17.42 -6.43 -15.90
C LEU A 16 16.03 -6.35 -16.52
N TYR A 17 15.38 -7.51 -16.58
CA TYR A 17 13.95 -7.64 -16.82
C TYR A 17 13.28 -7.99 -15.48
N ILE A 18 12.39 -7.12 -15.00
CA ILE A 18 11.72 -7.31 -13.71
C ILE A 18 10.21 -7.46 -13.94
N VAL A 19 9.63 -8.52 -13.38
CA VAL A 19 8.18 -8.71 -13.29
C VAL A 19 7.76 -8.55 -11.83
N ALA A 20 6.87 -7.61 -11.56
CA ALA A 20 6.45 -7.22 -10.22
C ALA A 20 4.92 -7.33 -10.08
N LEU A 21 4.47 -8.23 -9.21
CA LEU A 21 3.06 -8.48 -8.93
C LEU A 21 2.70 -8.02 -7.52
N ALA A 22 1.65 -7.21 -7.39
CA ALA A 22 1.08 -6.81 -6.10
C ALA A 22 -0.44 -6.95 -6.09
N ARG A 23 -1.01 -7.51 -5.01
CA ARG A 23 -2.47 -7.70 -4.88
C ARG A 23 -3.24 -6.40 -4.65
N SER A 24 -2.65 -5.49 -3.88
CA SER A 24 -3.19 -4.15 -3.64
C SER A 24 -2.73 -3.20 -4.76
N PRO A 25 -3.40 -2.04 -4.94
CA PRO A 25 -2.83 -0.93 -5.68
C PRO A 25 -1.46 -0.56 -5.09
N THR A 26 -0.40 -0.63 -5.89
CA THR A 26 0.98 -0.43 -5.41
C THR A 26 1.79 0.45 -6.36
N ILE A 27 2.55 1.36 -5.79
CA ILE A 27 3.60 2.10 -6.50
C ILE A 27 4.96 1.45 -6.20
N TRP A 28 5.61 0.94 -7.23
CA TRP A 28 6.97 0.39 -7.17
C TRP A 28 7.99 1.52 -7.30
N ARG A 29 8.87 1.63 -6.31
CA ARG A 29 9.94 2.63 -6.25
C ARG A 29 11.24 1.93 -6.64
N VAL A 30 11.75 2.25 -7.82
CA VAL A 30 13.02 1.69 -8.31
C VAL A 30 14.11 2.73 -8.11
N THR A 31 15.14 2.37 -7.34
CA THR A 31 16.24 3.27 -6.96
C THR A 31 17.59 2.60 -7.17
N GLY A 32 18.69 3.34 -6.95
CA GLY A 32 20.04 2.84 -7.21
C GLY A 32 20.39 2.92 -8.69
N ASP A 33 20.98 1.85 -9.25
CA ASP A 33 21.42 1.80 -10.65
C ASP A 33 20.26 1.44 -11.60
N ALA A 34 19.19 2.24 -11.55
CA ALA A 34 17.92 1.97 -12.22
C ALA A 34 18.04 1.87 -13.75
N LYS A 35 19.08 2.46 -14.35
CA LYS A 35 19.39 2.35 -15.80
C LYS A 35 19.58 0.90 -16.28
N ARG A 36 19.91 -0.02 -15.35
CA ARG A 36 20.01 -1.45 -15.65
C ARG A 36 18.66 -2.06 -15.98
N VAL A 37 17.56 -1.50 -15.49
CA VAL A 37 16.22 -2.03 -15.72
C VAL A 37 15.74 -1.62 -17.10
N THR A 38 15.88 -2.51 -18.07
CA THR A 38 15.47 -2.27 -19.45
C THR A 38 13.99 -2.56 -19.67
N ARG A 39 13.40 -3.44 -18.86
CA ARG A 39 11.97 -3.72 -18.83
C ARG A 39 11.47 -3.97 -17.41
N PHE A 40 10.41 -3.27 -17.04
CA PHE A 40 9.70 -3.44 -15.78
C PHE A 40 8.22 -3.68 -16.05
N VAL A 41 7.73 -4.88 -15.75
CA VAL A 41 6.32 -5.24 -15.88
C VAL A 41 5.66 -5.16 -14.51
N ALA A 42 4.76 -4.20 -14.31
CA ALA A 42 3.98 -4.10 -13.07
C ALA A 42 2.56 -4.65 -13.28
N MET A 43 2.12 -5.50 -12.36
CA MET A 43 0.84 -6.19 -12.43
C MET A 43 0.07 -6.05 -11.12
N SER A 44 -1.24 -5.82 -11.21
CA SER A 44 -2.12 -5.85 -10.04
C SER A 44 -3.56 -6.27 -10.38
N PRO A 45 -4.16 -7.27 -9.69
CA PRO A 45 -5.56 -7.64 -9.90
C PRO A 45 -6.51 -6.52 -9.46
N ALA A 46 -6.05 -5.56 -8.65
CA ALA A 46 -6.77 -4.34 -8.34
C ALA A 46 -6.82 -3.34 -9.51
N LYS A 47 -6.25 -3.69 -10.67
CA LYS A 47 -6.16 -2.89 -11.90
C LYS A 47 -5.47 -1.53 -11.73
N ALA A 48 -4.70 -1.37 -10.66
CA ALA A 48 -3.94 -0.17 -10.37
C ALA A 48 -2.50 -0.54 -10.01
N ALA A 49 -1.56 -0.12 -10.83
CA ALA A 49 -0.13 -0.22 -10.56
C ALA A 49 0.56 1.07 -11.00
N GLY A 50 1.57 1.47 -10.25
CA GLY A 50 2.43 2.61 -10.57
C GLY A 50 3.90 2.26 -10.41
N VAL A 51 4.75 3.00 -11.11
CA VAL A 51 6.21 2.88 -11.01
C VAL A 51 6.83 4.28 -10.98
N ILE A 52 7.83 4.48 -10.13
CA ILE A 52 8.70 5.67 -10.13
C ILE A 52 10.17 5.25 -10.24
N GLY A 53 11.00 6.16 -10.74
CA GLY A 53 12.44 5.93 -10.91
C GLY A 53 12.83 5.22 -12.20
N LEU A 54 11.86 5.00 -13.11
CA LEU A 54 12.08 4.43 -14.44
C LEU A 54 11.38 5.29 -15.51
N PRO A 55 11.94 5.36 -16.73
CA PRO A 55 11.30 6.07 -17.82
C PRO A 55 10.08 5.27 -18.33
N LYS A 56 9.10 5.97 -18.92
CA LYS A 56 7.81 5.39 -19.33
C LYS A 56 7.94 4.24 -20.33
N ASP A 57 8.92 4.30 -21.22
CA ASP A 57 9.21 3.29 -22.24
C ASP A 57 9.80 1.99 -21.67
N ALA A 58 10.45 2.05 -20.50
CA ALA A 58 10.91 0.86 -19.79
C ALA A 58 9.78 0.16 -19.01
N VAL A 59 8.64 0.81 -18.79
CA VAL A 59 7.55 0.30 -17.94
C VAL A 59 6.39 -0.25 -18.78
N THR A 60 5.99 -1.46 -18.47
CA THR A 60 4.76 -2.09 -18.98
C THR A 60 3.81 -2.33 -17.83
N LEU A 61 2.57 -1.85 -17.95
CA LEU A 61 1.56 -2.00 -16.91
C LEU A 61 0.46 -2.92 -17.43
N LEU A 62 0.24 -4.02 -16.71
CA LEU A 62 -0.75 -5.01 -17.11
C LEU A 62 -1.84 -5.15 -16.04
N PRO A 63 -3.09 -5.42 -16.46
CA PRO A 63 -4.08 -5.91 -15.51
C PRO A 63 -3.53 -7.19 -14.87
N GLY A 64 -3.59 -7.29 -13.54
CA GLY A 64 -3.07 -8.45 -12.85
C GLY A 64 -3.82 -9.72 -13.23
N THR A 65 -3.12 -10.84 -13.10
CA THR A 65 -3.65 -12.17 -13.40
C THR A 65 -3.79 -12.99 -12.12
N ASN A 66 -4.77 -13.90 -12.10
CA ASN A 66 -4.90 -14.92 -11.05
C ASN A 66 -4.04 -16.17 -11.34
N CYS A 67 -3.36 -16.21 -12.49
CA CYS A 67 -2.55 -17.36 -12.90
C CYS A 67 -1.21 -17.46 -12.16
N ILE A 68 -0.73 -16.36 -11.56
CA ILE A 68 0.53 -16.35 -10.81
C ILE A 68 0.20 -16.53 -9.32
N SER A 69 0.76 -17.59 -8.72
CA SER A 69 0.62 -17.86 -7.29
C SER A 69 1.19 -16.71 -6.46
N ASN A 70 0.56 -16.39 -5.33
CA ASN A 70 1.00 -15.40 -4.35
C ASN A 70 1.65 -16.03 -3.10
N ARG A 71 2.08 -17.28 -3.24
CA ARG A 71 2.79 -18.07 -2.22
C ARG A 71 3.91 -18.84 -2.90
N LEU A 72 4.76 -18.14 -3.62
CA LEU A 72 5.81 -18.78 -4.43
C LEU A 72 6.89 -19.38 -3.52
N THR A 73 7.23 -18.70 -2.43
CA THR A 73 8.20 -19.20 -1.44
C THR A 73 7.68 -20.39 -0.64
N ASP A 74 6.37 -20.45 -0.38
CA ASP A 74 5.76 -21.53 0.43
C ASP A 74 5.38 -22.75 -0.42
N ARG A 75 5.46 -22.66 -1.76
CA ARG A 75 5.09 -23.72 -2.70
C ARG A 75 6.16 -23.84 -3.79
N PRO A 76 7.24 -24.62 -3.55
CA PRO A 76 8.34 -24.79 -4.50
C PRO A 76 7.89 -25.24 -5.90
N SER A 77 6.88 -26.11 -5.99
CA SER A 77 6.32 -26.56 -7.27
C SER A 77 5.60 -25.43 -8.03
N ALA A 78 4.92 -24.51 -7.33
CA ALA A 78 4.27 -23.37 -7.94
C ALA A 78 5.29 -22.31 -8.39
N ALA A 79 6.35 -22.09 -7.61
CA ALA A 79 7.48 -21.25 -8.02
C ALA A 79 8.16 -21.81 -9.28
N GLN A 80 8.48 -23.11 -9.29
CA GLN A 80 9.11 -23.74 -10.45
C GLN A 80 8.23 -23.66 -11.70
N ALA A 81 6.93 -23.96 -11.59
CA ALA A 81 6.01 -23.87 -12.72
C ALA A 81 5.90 -22.44 -13.26
N THR A 82 5.89 -21.44 -12.36
CA THR A 82 5.87 -20.02 -12.74
C THR A 82 7.18 -19.61 -13.42
N ALA A 83 8.32 -20.06 -12.89
CA ALA A 83 9.63 -19.80 -13.48
C ALA A 83 9.70 -20.36 -14.91
N VAL A 84 9.38 -21.65 -15.10
CA VAL A 84 9.36 -22.29 -16.42
C VAL A 84 8.47 -21.55 -17.40
N ALA A 85 7.26 -21.16 -16.99
CA ALA A 85 6.36 -20.41 -17.86
C ALA A 85 6.93 -19.04 -18.28
N PHE A 86 7.68 -18.36 -17.41
CA PHE A 86 8.37 -17.13 -17.77
C PHE A 86 9.60 -17.39 -18.64
N GLU A 87 10.36 -18.44 -18.38
CA GLU A 87 11.51 -18.82 -19.20
C GLU A 87 11.08 -19.15 -20.63
N ASP A 88 9.98 -19.90 -20.79
CA ASP A 88 9.39 -20.24 -22.09
C ASP A 88 8.89 -18.98 -22.83
N ALA A 89 8.27 -18.04 -22.11
CA ALA A 89 7.70 -16.82 -22.70
C ALA A 89 8.75 -15.74 -23.03
N ILE A 90 9.78 -15.60 -22.21
CA ILE A 90 10.81 -14.55 -22.31
C ILE A 90 12.02 -15.05 -23.10
N GLY A 91 12.26 -16.36 -23.14
CA GLY A 91 13.45 -16.97 -23.74
C GLY A 91 14.72 -16.70 -22.92
N SER A 92 14.60 -16.52 -21.60
CA SER A 92 15.73 -16.27 -20.69
C SER A 92 15.49 -16.90 -19.33
N PRO A 93 16.54 -17.45 -18.69
CA PRO A 93 16.41 -18.11 -17.40
C PRO A 93 15.99 -17.12 -16.30
N VAL A 94 15.09 -17.55 -15.42
CA VAL A 94 14.65 -16.77 -14.27
C VAL A 94 15.76 -16.80 -13.23
N ARG A 95 16.39 -15.64 -13.01
CA ARG A 95 17.51 -15.47 -12.06
C ARG A 95 17.09 -15.53 -10.59
N GLY A 96 15.81 -15.38 -10.32
CA GLY A 96 15.28 -15.47 -8.97
C GLY A 96 13.83 -15.05 -8.90
N MET A 97 13.14 -15.60 -7.90
CA MET A 97 11.77 -15.22 -7.55
C MET A 97 11.73 -14.85 -6.08
N ILE A 98 11.02 -13.77 -5.77
CA ILE A 98 10.88 -13.28 -4.40
C ILE A 98 9.39 -13.08 -4.13
N ASP A 99 8.91 -13.70 -3.06
CA ASP A 99 7.62 -13.42 -2.49
C ASP A 99 7.85 -12.79 -1.12
N SER A 100 7.27 -11.62 -0.87
CA SER A 100 7.37 -10.97 0.42
C SER A 100 6.15 -10.09 0.68
N PRO A 101 5.57 -10.18 1.90
CA PRO A 101 4.52 -9.25 2.31
C PRO A 101 5.06 -7.83 2.59
N ARG A 102 6.38 -7.63 2.55
CA ARG A 102 7.08 -6.38 2.91
C ARG A 102 8.24 -6.15 1.93
N VAL A 103 8.02 -5.36 0.89
CA VAL A 103 9.03 -5.19 -0.15
C VAL A 103 9.82 -3.91 0.06
N SER A 104 10.94 -4.05 0.77
CA SER A 104 12.17 -3.30 0.49
C SER A 104 13.20 -4.36 0.14
N MET A 105 13.69 -4.37 -1.09
CA MET A 105 14.70 -5.33 -1.52
C MET A 105 15.87 -4.64 -2.19
N LYS A 106 17.06 -5.22 -2.01
CA LYS A 106 18.26 -4.84 -2.74
C LYS A 106 18.59 -5.96 -3.72
N LEU A 107 18.60 -5.63 -5.02
CA LEU A 107 19.04 -6.55 -6.05
C LEU A 107 20.57 -6.43 -6.21
N PRO A 108 21.34 -7.51 -6.00
CA PRO A 108 22.79 -7.50 -6.18
C PRO A 108 23.19 -7.32 -7.67
N SER A 109 24.49 -7.15 -7.91
CA SER A 109 25.03 -6.94 -9.26
C SER A 109 24.73 -8.11 -10.20
N ASP A 110 24.73 -9.34 -9.69
CA ASP A 110 24.39 -10.58 -10.40
C ASP A 110 22.87 -10.82 -10.52
N ALA A 111 22.06 -9.94 -9.94
CA ALA A 111 20.59 -10.01 -9.92
C ALA A 111 20.00 -11.30 -9.32
N THR A 112 20.81 -12.06 -8.59
CA THR A 112 20.34 -13.26 -7.89
C THR A 112 19.42 -12.85 -6.75
N ALA A 113 18.30 -13.56 -6.57
CA ALA A 113 17.39 -13.28 -5.46
C ALA A 113 18.14 -13.44 -4.13
N PRO A 114 18.13 -12.43 -3.24
CA PRO A 114 18.80 -12.54 -1.95
C PRO A 114 18.07 -13.55 -1.06
N GLU A 115 18.85 -14.37 -0.34
CA GLU A 115 18.34 -15.39 0.60
C GLU A 115 17.55 -14.76 1.77
N LYS A 116 17.81 -13.48 2.08
CA LYS A 116 17.09 -12.69 3.08
C LYS A 116 16.72 -11.32 2.51
N THR A 117 15.47 -10.91 2.66
CA THR A 117 15.01 -9.55 2.28
C THR A 117 15.35 -8.56 3.40
N PRO A 118 16.22 -7.56 3.18
CA PRO A 118 16.57 -6.60 4.20
C PRO A 118 15.49 -5.53 4.38
N GLY A 119 15.00 -5.36 5.60
CA GLY A 119 14.07 -4.28 5.97
C GLY A 119 14.80 -3.03 6.43
N LYS A 120 15.16 -2.12 5.51
CA LYS A 120 15.46 -0.72 5.89
C LYS A 120 14.26 0.16 5.53
N ARG A 121 13.92 1.08 6.44
CA ARG A 121 12.71 1.90 6.39
C ARG A 121 13.10 3.36 6.17
N THR A 122 12.58 3.98 5.12
CA THR A 122 12.45 5.44 5.07
C THR A 122 11.04 5.76 5.56
N ALA A 123 10.86 5.79 6.87
CA ALA A 123 9.56 6.10 7.47
C ALA A 123 9.48 7.59 7.74
N VAL A 124 8.48 8.27 7.18
CA VAL A 124 8.04 9.56 7.71
C VAL A 124 7.44 9.31 9.09
N LEU A 125 7.99 9.95 10.11
CA LEU A 125 7.45 9.86 11.47
C LEU A 125 6.10 10.59 11.50
N PRO A 126 5.03 9.94 11.98
CA PRO A 126 3.79 10.65 12.18
C PRO A 126 3.93 11.65 13.34
N PRO A 127 3.04 12.66 13.37
CA PRO A 127 3.00 13.63 14.46
C PRO A 127 2.70 12.96 15.81
N PRO A 128 3.13 13.56 16.94
CA PRO A 128 2.96 12.98 18.28
C PRO A 128 1.47 12.79 18.65
N MET A 129 1.16 11.65 19.29
CA MET A 129 -0.20 11.33 19.74
C MET A 129 -0.65 12.16 20.94
N PRO A 130 -1.96 12.48 21.08
CA PRO A 130 -2.49 13.09 22.30
C PRO A 130 -2.31 12.19 23.54
N PRO A 131 -2.11 12.73 24.75
CA PRO A 131 -1.76 11.97 25.96
C PRO A 131 -2.80 10.97 26.50
N ARG A 132 -4.06 10.99 26.01
CA ARG A 132 -5.21 10.27 26.60
C ARG A 132 -5.52 8.91 25.95
N TRP A 133 -4.56 8.25 25.32
CA TRP A 133 -4.80 7.02 24.56
C TRP A 133 -4.06 5.81 25.15
N ASP A 134 -4.84 4.80 25.54
CA ASP A 134 -4.33 3.56 26.17
C ASP A 134 -3.71 2.58 25.17
N GLU A 135 -3.90 2.77 23.86
CA GLU A 135 -3.15 2.08 22.80
C GLU A 135 -2.56 3.06 21.81
N ASP A 136 -1.26 2.95 21.56
CA ASP A 136 -0.57 3.77 20.58
C ASP A 136 -0.87 3.29 19.14
N PRO A 137 -1.63 4.03 18.30
CA PRO A 137 -1.86 3.70 16.89
C PRO A 137 -0.55 3.55 16.13
N LEU A 138 0.47 4.30 16.55
CA LEU A 138 1.80 4.23 16.01
C LEU A 138 2.45 2.86 16.27
N LYS A 139 2.18 2.21 17.41
CA LYS A 139 2.65 0.84 17.70
C LYS A 139 2.00 -0.17 16.76
N SER A 140 0.68 -0.11 16.61
CA SER A 140 -0.07 -0.97 15.69
C SER A 140 0.35 -0.76 14.22
N LEU A 141 0.54 0.49 13.83
CA LEU A 141 1.02 0.89 12.51
C LEU A 141 2.46 0.41 12.28
N ARG A 142 3.40 0.61 13.21
CA ARG A 142 4.81 0.18 13.08
C ARG A 142 4.96 -1.34 12.96
N SER A 143 4.06 -2.09 13.58
CA SER A 143 4.00 -3.56 13.49
C SER A 143 3.51 -4.03 12.13
N ARG A 144 2.38 -3.47 11.65
CA ARG A 144 1.73 -3.86 10.39
C ARG A 144 2.38 -3.26 9.15
N ARG A 145 2.81 -2.00 9.24
CA ARG A 145 3.35 -1.17 8.15
C ARG A 145 4.73 -0.63 8.55
N PRO A 146 5.76 -1.48 8.48
CA PRO A 146 7.12 -1.10 8.76
C PRO A 146 7.59 0.18 8.09
N GLY A 147 7.28 0.34 6.80
CA GLY A 147 7.75 1.43 5.96
C GLY A 147 7.14 2.79 6.28
N GLY A 148 6.08 2.84 7.08
CA GLY A 148 5.40 4.10 7.40
C GLY A 148 4.71 4.74 6.19
N LEU A 149 4.67 6.07 6.17
CA LEU A 149 4.14 6.89 5.08
C LEU A 149 5.28 7.36 4.19
N VAL A 150 5.04 7.38 2.89
CA VAL A 150 5.97 7.89 1.88
C VAL A 150 5.23 8.92 1.04
N GLU A 151 5.85 10.08 0.85
CA GLU A 151 5.37 11.10 -0.08
C GLU A 151 5.92 10.82 -1.47
N ILE A 152 5.05 10.92 -2.48
CA ILE A 152 5.36 10.66 -3.89
C ILE A 152 4.78 11.80 -4.71
N ASP A 153 5.60 12.40 -5.55
CA ASP A 153 5.13 13.34 -6.57
C ASP A 153 4.28 12.58 -7.59
N ALA A 154 2.99 12.93 -7.67
CA ALA A 154 2.03 12.31 -8.57
C ALA A 154 2.46 12.40 -10.05
N ALA A 155 3.11 13.51 -10.45
CA ALA A 155 3.56 13.72 -11.81
C ALA A 155 4.71 12.77 -12.23
N SER A 156 5.46 12.25 -11.25
CA SER A 156 6.58 11.33 -11.48
C SER A 156 6.14 9.87 -11.72
N VAL A 157 4.86 9.55 -11.52
CA VAL A 157 4.36 8.17 -11.53
C VAL A 157 3.95 7.73 -12.92
N VAL A 158 4.58 6.67 -13.42
CA VAL A 158 4.09 5.93 -14.59
C VAL A 158 3.02 4.94 -14.09
N ALA A 159 1.75 5.21 -14.39
CA ALA A 159 0.62 4.48 -13.80
C ALA A 159 -0.43 4.00 -14.81
N SER A 160 -1.17 2.96 -14.42
CA SER A 160 -2.27 2.36 -15.20
C SER A 160 -3.63 2.98 -14.88
N ALA A 161 -3.67 3.89 -13.91
CA ALA A 161 -4.85 4.56 -13.41
C ALA A 161 -4.47 5.99 -13.01
N ASP A 162 -5.47 6.84 -12.82
CA ASP A 162 -5.26 8.22 -12.38
C ASP A 162 -4.52 8.29 -11.04
N VAL A 163 -3.55 9.20 -10.97
CA VAL A 163 -2.71 9.41 -9.80
C VAL A 163 -3.05 10.76 -9.20
N ALA A 164 -3.52 10.74 -7.95
CA ALA A 164 -3.81 11.94 -7.19
C ALA A 164 -3.27 11.79 -5.75
N PRO A 165 -2.74 12.88 -5.15
CA PRO A 165 -2.36 12.87 -3.74
C PRO A 165 -3.61 12.68 -2.87
N TYR A 166 -3.41 12.10 -1.68
CA TYR A 166 -4.48 12.02 -0.69
C TYR A 166 -4.64 13.35 0.04
N GLU A 167 -5.87 13.88 0.10
CA GLU A 167 -6.19 15.07 0.93
C GLU A 167 -5.98 14.79 2.42
N VAL A 168 -6.37 13.59 2.86
CA VAL A 168 -6.12 13.07 4.22
C VAL A 168 -5.26 11.82 4.10
N PRO A 169 -4.13 11.73 4.82
CA PRO A 169 -3.24 10.58 4.73
C PRO A 169 -3.98 9.25 4.92
N PRO A 170 -3.52 8.16 4.28
CA PRO A 170 -4.18 6.86 4.40
C PRO A 170 -4.03 6.24 5.79
N LEU A 171 -4.91 5.28 6.11
CA LEU A 171 -4.87 4.46 7.32
C LEU A 171 -4.73 5.26 8.63
N GLU A 172 -4.03 4.70 9.61
CA GLU A 172 -3.85 5.28 10.93
C GLU A 172 -3.13 6.64 10.89
N PHE A 173 -2.38 6.97 9.83
CA PHE A 173 -1.83 8.33 9.66
C PHE A 173 -2.95 9.37 9.51
N GLY A 174 -3.98 9.06 8.72
CA GLY A 174 -5.16 9.91 8.58
C GLY A 174 -5.99 9.95 9.85
N LEU A 175 -6.13 8.81 10.54
CA LEU A 175 -6.81 8.74 11.83
C LEU A 175 -6.17 9.69 12.85
N MET A 176 -4.84 9.65 12.96
CA MET A 176 -4.07 10.52 13.85
C MET A 176 -4.28 11.99 13.52
N LYS A 177 -4.26 12.36 12.22
CA LYS A 177 -4.54 13.73 11.79
C LYS A 177 -5.93 14.19 12.22
N LEU A 178 -6.96 13.37 11.99
CA LEU A 178 -8.34 13.68 12.34
C LEU A 178 -8.59 13.78 13.85
N LEU A 179 -7.78 13.10 14.67
CA LEU A 179 -7.82 13.23 16.11
C LEU A 179 -7.16 14.52 16.58
N GLN A 180 -6.00 14.85 16.00
CA GLN A 180 -5.26 16.07 16.34
C GLN A 180 -6.03 17.35 15.97
N ASP A 181 -6.75 17.34 14.85
CA ASP A 181 -7.59 18.47 14.44
C ASP A 181 -8.98 18.47 15.11
N GLY A 182 -9.27 17.47 15.94
CA GLY A 182 -10.54 17.31 16.67
C GLY A 182 -11.74 17.03 15.77
N SER A 183 -11.53 16.58 14.53
CA SER A 183 -12.62 16.16 13.63
C SER A 183 -13.27 14.86 14.07
N ILE A 184 -12.50 14.00 14.75
CA ILE A 184 -13.01 12.81 15.42
C ILE A 184 -12.54 12.77 16.88
N GLU A 185 -13.30 12.08 17.71
CA GLU A 185 -12.95 11.75 19.09
C GLU A 185 -12.91 10.24 19.29
N ALA A 186 -12.03 9.76 20.16
CA ALA A 186 -11.96 8.35 20.54
C ALA A 186 -12.87 8.05 21.72
N ASN A 187 -13.68 7.00 21.58
CA ASN A 187 -14.60 6.50 22.61
C ASN A 187 -14.27 5.06 23.02
N GLY A 188 -12.99 4.69 22.92
CA GLY A 188 -12.50 3.35 23.19
C GLY A 188 -11.49 2.88 22.15
N ARG A 189 -11.01 1.64 22.30
CA ARG A 189 -9.88 1.07 21.54
C ARG A 189 -10.05 1.10 20.01
N GLN A 190 -11.28 1.01 19.53
CA GLN A 190 -11.61 0.93 18.09
C GLN A 190 -12.82 1.79 17.71
N PHE A 191 -13.35 2.57 18.64
CA PHE A 191 -14.59 3.32 18.47
C PHE A 191 -14.28 4.81 18.40
N TYR A 192 -14.79 5.47 17.37
CA TYR A 192 -14.59 6.89 17.13
C TYR A 192 -15.93 7.57 16.88
N THR A 193 -16.08 8.79 17.37
CA THR A 193 -17.20 9.66 16.98
C THR A 193 -16.68 10.79 16.11
N ILE A 194 -17.27 10.93 14.92
CA ILE A 194 -17.04 12.05 14.02
C ILE A 194 -17.81 13.25 14.56
N ARG A 195 -17.08 14.31 14.91
CA ARG A 195 -17.61 15.54 15.51
C ARG A 195 -17.65 16.73 14.55
N LYS A 196 -16.91 16.67 13.44
CA LYS A 196 -16.92 17.69 12.38
C LYS A 196 -17.23 17.03 11.04
N PRO A 197 -17.82 17.74 10.07
CA PRO A 197 -18.00 17.20 8.72
C PRO A 197 -16.67 16.79 8.09
N ILE A 198 -16.62 15.57 7.56
CA ILE A 198 -15.47 15.03 6.83
C ILE A 198 -16.00 14.45 5.53
N ALA A 199 -15.52 14.94 4.39
CA ALA A 199 -16.00 14.47 3.08
C ALA A 199 -15.77 12.96 2.86
N ARG A 200 -14.63 12.46 3.36
CA ARG A 200 -14.21 11.06 3.20
C ARG A 200 -13.33 10.62 4.36
N LEU A 201 -13.59 9.43 4.90
CA LEU A 201 -12.68 8.76 5.83
C LEU A 201 -11.34 8.43 5.14
N PRO A 202 -10.23 8.41 5.91
CA PRO A 202 -8.92 8.02 5.41
C PRO A 202 -8.97 6.71 4.62
N ALA A 203 -8.25 6.66 3.51
CA ALA A 203 -8.24 5.48 2.65
C ALA A 203 -7.79 4.24 3.44
N GLY A 204 -8.59 3.18 3.40
CA GLY A 204 -8.35 1.94 4.14
C GLY A 204 -8.99 1.86 5.52
N LEU A 205 -9.64 2.94 6.02
CA LEU A 205 -10.38 2.92 7.29
C LEU A 205 -11.89 2.80 7.15
N GLY A 206 -12.45 3.00 5.95
CA GLY A 206 -13.90 2.91 5.72
C GLY A 206 -14.44 1.49 5.56
N LYS A 207 -13.61 0.53 5.12
CA LYS A 207 -14.01 -0.87 4.86
C LYS A 207 -13.31 -1.81 5.84
N GLY A 208 -14.05 -2.41 6.77
CA GLY A 208 -13.57 -3.47 7.66
C GLY A 208 -14.13 -3.39 9.08
N ASN A 209 -13.83 -4.41 9.89
CA ASN A 209 -14.34 -4.54 11.27
C ASN A 209 -13.36 -4.00 12.33
N PHE A 210 -12.25 -3.35 11.92
CA PHE A 210 -11.18 -2.98 12.84
C PHE A 210 -11.40 -1.63 13.53
N TYR A 211 -12.15 -0.73 12.88
CA TYR A 211 -12.50 0.60 13.40
C TYR A 211 -13.98 0.87 13.15
N ILE A 212 -14.64 1.45 14.15
CA ILE A 212 -16.05 1.77 14.14
C ILE A 212 -16.16 3.29 14.29
N PHE A 213 -16.93 3.90 13.39
CA PHE A 213 -17.14 5.34 13.36
C PHE A 213 -18.62 5.64 13.51
N ASP A 214 -18.98 6.32 14.59
CA ASP A 214 -20.30 6.90 14.80
C ASP A 214 -20.29 8.39 14.49
N LEU A 215 -21.47 8.98 14.33
CA LEU A 215 -21.65 10.39 13.99
C LEU A 215 -22.21 11.14 15.19
N ALA A 216 -21.66 12.31 15.50
CA ALA A 216 -22.32 13.23 16.41
C ALA A 216 -23.65 13.73 15.79
N PRO A 217 -24.64 14.14 16.62
CA PRO A 217 -25.90 14.66 16.12
C PRO A 217 -25.70 15.82 15.13
N GLY A 218 -26.39 15.76 13.99
CA GLY A 218 -26.34 16.80 12.96
C GLY A 218 -25.13 16.74 12.00
N ILE A 219 -24.26 15.72 12.12
CA ILE A 219 -23.12 15.52 11.22
C ILE A 219 -23.51 14.61 10.05
N GLU A 220 -23.24 15.06 8.83
CA GLU A 220 -23.43 14.24 7.64
C GLU A 220 -22.38 13.11 7.56
N PRO A 221 -22.78 11.90 7.14
CA PRO A 221 -21.85 10.78 7.02
C PRO A 221 -20.81 11.01 5.91
N PRO A 222 -19.53 10.66 6.13
CA PRO A 222 -18.55 10.63 5.05
C PRO A 222 -18.98 9.68 3.93
N SER A 223 -18.68 10.06 2.69
CA SER A 223 -19.09 9.33 1.48
C SER A 223 -18.69 7.85 1.43
N ASN A 224 -17.65 7.46 2.18
CA ASN A 224 -17.10 6.10 2.24
C ASN A 224 -17.21 5.46 3.63
N LEU A 225 -18.12 5.91 4.48
CA LEU A 225 -18.46 5.23 5.72
C LEU A 225 -19.41 4.05 5.43
N PHE A 226 -18.90 2.82 5.53
CA PHE A 226 -19.68 1.61 5.23
C PHE A 226 -20.40 1.03 6.45
N ASN A 227 -19.88 1.27 7.67
CA ASN A 227 -20.59 0.99 8.91
C ASN A 227 -21.57 2.14 9.16
N ARG A 228 -22.78 2.08 8.60
CA ARG A 228 -23.85 2.97 9.05
C ARG A 228 -24.22 2.54 10.48
N PRO A 229 -24.08 3.42 11.49
CA PRO A 229 -24.72 3.15 12.77
C PRO A 229 -26.21 2.94 12.51
N ARG A 230 -26.85 2.00 13.21
CA ARG A 230 -28.32 2.05 13.31
C ARG A 230 -28.61 3.38 14.00
N LEU A 231 -29.03 4.39 13.23
CA LEU A 231 -29.58 5.61 13.81
C LEU A 231 -30.66 5.17 14.81
N PRO A 232 -30.56 5.52 16.10
CA PRO A 232 -31.69 5.34 16.98
C PRO A 232 -32.87 6.09 16.36
N PRO A 233 -34.08 5.50 16.35
CA PRO A 233 -35.24 6.15 15.77
C PRO A 233 -35.39 7.54 16.38
N LEU A 234 -35.67 8.54 15.54
CA LEU A 234 -36.00 9.89 16.00
C LEU A 234 -37.07 9.78 17.09
N PRO A 235 -36.94 10.52 18.21
CA PRO A 235 -37.96 10.51 19.24
C PRO A 235 -39.27 10.95 18.60
N THR A 236 -40.20 10.02 18.46
CA THR A 236 -41.58 10.33 18.09
C THR A 236 -42.11 11.26 19.17
N SER A 237 -42.45 12.49 18.80
CA SER A 237 -43.25 13.36 19.66
C SER A 237 -44.48 12.58 20.10
N ARG A 238 -44.64 12.37 21.41
CA ARG A 238 -45.88 11.80 21.94
C ARG A 238 -47.01 12.81 21.68
N PRO A 239 -48.20 12.33 21.25
CA PRO A 239 -49.40 13.16 21.15
C PRO A 239 -49.84 13.68 22.52
#